data_AF-A0A8T3KTL0-F1
#
_entry.id   AF-A0A8T3KTL0-F1
#
_cell.length_a   1.000
_cell.length_b   1.000
_cell.length_c   1.000
_cell.angle_alpha   90.00
_cell.angle_beta   90.00
_cell.angle_gamma   90.00
#
_symmetry.space_group_name_H-M   'P 1'
#
loop_
_entity.id
_entity.type
_entity.pdbx_description
1 polymer ?
#
loop_
_entity_poly.entity_id
_entity_poly.type
_entity_poly.pdbx_seq_one_letter_code
_entity_poly.pdbx_strand_id
1 'polypeptide(L)'
;MKYLLPILLLPALVFAQSPQGQMDREQMFKMAKQRMLPVMETSIPAMKKTLTCLEGTSSKDDLMKCVAIMTEAREQAMRSVDGGKESPHGKPPLAPDPKDIEWSPEMKVQMVKDLKLSIKRSEAIKGCLGKSASSAEMDSCMQSAAK
;
A
#
# COMPACT_ATOMS: atom_id res chain seq x y z
N MET A 1 -19.66 38.51 50.28
CA MET A 1 -19.22 37.26 50.95
C MET A 1 -19.54 36.14 49.97
N LYS A 2 -18.63 35.62 49.12
CA LYS A 2 -17.47 34.75 49.36
C LYS A 2 -17.78 33.65 50.39
N TYR A 3 -18.05 32.43 49.92
CA TYR A 3 -17.70 31.08 50.44
C TYR A 3 -18.42 30.05 49.52
N LEU A 4 -17.68 29.45 48.58
CA LEU A 4 -17.03 28.12 48.66
C LEU A 4 -17.97 26.96 48.27
N LEU A 5 -17.64 26.34 47.13
CA LEU A 5 -17.96 24.94 46.83
C LEU A 5 -17.57 24.03 48.00
N PRO A 6 -18.25 22.89 48.12
CA PRO A 6 -17.50 21.65 48.02
C PRO A 6 -18.07 20.72 46.93
N ILE A 7 -17.14 19.93 46.43
CA ILE A 7 -17.18 18.97 45.33
C ILE A 7 -17.89 17.68 45.81
N LEU A 8 -18.29 16.85 44.84
CA LEU A 8 -18.45 15.38 44.88
C LEU A 8 -19.87 14.85 45.07
N LEU A 9 -20.48 14.40 43.96
CA LEU A 9 -20.64 12.95 43.68
C LEU A 9 -21.21 12.76 42.27
N LEU A 10 -20.33 12.48 41.32
CA LEU A 10 -20.67 11.74 40.10
C LEU A 10 -20.95 10.28 40.50
N PRO A 11 -21.89 9.62 39.82
CA PRO A 11 -21.38 8.65 38.85
C PRO A 11 -21.96 8.97 37.47
N ALA A 12 -21.09 9.52 36.63
CA ALA A 12 -21.20 9.34 35.20
C ALA A 12 -21.08 7.84 34.92
N LEU A 13 -22.23 7.14 34.91
CA LEU A 13 -22.36 5.92 34.14
C LEU A 13 -22.51 6.31 32.66
N VAL A 14 -21.48 6.97 32.13
CA VAL A 14 -21.16 6.81 30.73
C VAL A 14 -20.51 5.44 30.68
N PHE A 15 -21.32 4.41 30.39
CA PHE A 15 -20.79 3.17 29.86
C PHE A 15 -20.03 3.56 28.60
N ALA A 16 -18.71 3.69 28.74
CA ALA A 16 -17.78 3.72 27.64
C ALA A 16 -18.15 2.52 26.78
N GLN A 17 -18.75 2.79 25.62
CA GLN A 17 -18.83 1.80 24.57
C GLN A 17 -17.39 1.37 24.33
N SER A 18 -17.04 0.18 24.79
CA SER A 18 -15.81 -0.48 24.43
C SER A 18 -15.78 -0.51 22.90
N PRO A 19 -14.80 0.12 22.24
CA PRO A 19 -14.73 0.04 20.79
C PRO A 19 -14.25 -1.37 20.44
N GLN A 20 -15.18 -2.31 20.33
CA GLN A 20 -14.96 -3.52 19.55
C GLN A 20 -14.76 -3.08 18.10
N GLY A 21 -13.54 -3.17 17.59
CA GLY A 21 -13.29 -3.28 16.16
C GLY A 21 -12.35 -2.27 15.50
N GLN A 22 -11.78 -1.30 16.22
CA GLN A 22 -10.67 -0.51 15.66
C GLN A 22 -9.35 -1.05 16.19
N MET A 23 -8.67 -1.79 15.33
CA MET A 23 -7.30 -2.21 15.56
C MET A 23 -6.44 -0.98 15.82
N ASP A 24 -5.63 -1.02 16.87
CA ASP A 24 -4.80 0.12 17.27
C ASP A 24 -3.83 0.51 16.14
N ARG A 25 -3.56 1.81 15.98
CA ARG A 25 -2.68 2.34 14.91
C ARG A 25 -1.28 1.74 14.96
N GLU A 26 -0.76 1.48 16.15
CA GLU A 26 0.56 0.89 16.33
C GLU A 26 0.55 -0.59 15.93
N GLN A 27 -0.54 -1.30 16.18
CA GLN A 27 -0.72 -2.68 15.72
C GLN A 27 -0.86 -2.75 14.18
N MET A 28 -1.59 -1.81 13.57
CA MET A 28 -1.63 -1.66 12.11
C MET A 28 -0.25 -1.40 11.53
N PHE A 29 0.51 -0.49 12.11
CA PHE A 29 1.87 -0.18 11.67
C PHE A 29 2.78 -1.41 11.73
N LYS A 30 2.79 -2.15 12.84
CA LYS A 30 3.60 -3.37 12.99
C LYS A 30 3.25 -4.42 11.94
N MET A 31 1.96 -4.67 11.71
CA MET A 31 1.54 -5.62 10.68
C MET A 31 1.84 -5.14 9.27
N ALA A 32 1.65 -3.86 8.97
CA ALA A 32 2.03 -3.28 7.69
C ALA A 32 3.53 -3.41 7.46
N LYS A 33 4.36 -3.10 8.46
CA LYS A 33 5.82 -3.25 8.36
C LYS A 33 6.23 -4.70 8.13
N GLN A 34 5.61 -5.65 8.81
CA GLN A 34 5.92 -7.07 8.65
C GLN A 34 5.44 -7.66 7.31
N ARG A 35 4.26 -7.25 6.82
CA ARG A 35 3.64 -7.87 5.63
C ARG A 35 3.90 -7.10 4.35
N MET A 36 3.81 -5.77 4.39
CA MET A 36 3.93 -4.93 3.20
C MET A 36 5.38 -4.69 2.82
N LEU A 37 6.29 -4.50 3.79
CA LEU A 37 7.69 -4.18 3.47
C LEU A 37 8.34 -5.26 2.58
N PRO A 38 8.21 -6.58 2.86
CA PRO A 38 8.75 -7.62 1.97
C PRO A 38 8.09 -7.61 0.58
N VAL A 39 6.79 -7.36 0.51
CA VAL A 39 6.07 -7.24 -0.78
C VAL A 39 6.56 -6.04 -1.59
N MET A 40 6.87 -4.93 -0.94
CA MET A 40 7.41 -3.75 -1.62
C MET A 40 8.84 -3.98 -2.10
N GLU A 41 9.62 -4.77 -1.36
CA GLU A 41 10.97 -5.17 -1.76
C GLU A 41 10.99 -6.00 -3.04
N THR A 42 9.97 -6.83 -3.28
CA THR A 42 9.85 -7.64 -4.50
C THR A 42 9.11 -6.91 -5.64
N SER A 43 8.06 -6.15 -5.33
CA SER A 43 7.22 -5.49 -6.34
C SER A 43 7.85 -4.23 -6.94
N ILE A 44 8.64 -3.45 -6.19
CA ILE A 44 9.30 -2.24 -6.74
C ILE A 44 10.27 -2.58 -7.87
N PRO A 45 11.17 -3.57 -7.75
CA PRO A 45 12.00 -4.03 -8.85
C PRO A 45 11.19 -4.48 -10.08
N ALA A 46 10.07 -5.19 -9.86
CA ALA A 46 9.19 -5.61 -10.95
C ALA A 46 8.54 -4.42 -11.67
N MET A 47 8.08 -3.41 -10.92
CA MET A 47 7.57 -2.16 -11.50
C MET A 47 8.66 -1.45 -12.34
N LYS A 48 9.90 -1.38 -11.84
CA LYS A 48 11.01 -0.79 -12.60
C LYS A 48 11.32 -1.56 -13.88
N LYS A 49 11.35 -2.90 -13.82
CA LYS A 49 11.53 -3.75 -15.02
C LYS A 49 10.39 -3.55 -16.02
N THR A 50 9.16 -3.49 -15.54
CA THR A 50 7.98 -3.23 -16.37
C THR A 50 8.06 -1.86 -17.03
N LEU A 51 8.52 -0.83 -16.31
CA LEU A 51 8.73 0.50 -16.86
C LEU A 51 9.72 0.49 -18.02
N THR A 52 10.89 -0.13 -17.82
CA THR A 52 11.90 -0.25 -18.88
C THR A 52 11.36 -1.04 -20.08
N CYS A 53 10.59 -2.10 -19.84
CA CYS A 53 9.93 -2.87 -20.91
C CYS A 53 8.95 -1.99 -21.69
N LEU A 54 8.08 -1.25 -21.00
CA LEU A 54 7.09 -0.35 -21.62
C LEU A 54 7.77 0.75 -22.44
N GLU A 55 8.85 1.35 -21.94
CA GLU A 55 9.61 2.37 -22.66
C GLU A 55 10.15 1.84 -24.01
N GLY A 56 10.52 0.56 -24.08
CA GLY A 56 10.94 -0.12 -25.31
C GLY A 56 9.82 -0.72 -26.19
N THR A 57 8.58 -0.71 -25.72
CA THR A 57 7.43 -1.34 -26.40
C THR A 57 6.97 -0.52 -27.61
N SER A 58 6.74 -1.17 -28.74
CA SER A 58 6.13 -0.54 -29.95
C SER A 58 4.85 -1.23 -30.41
N SER A 59 4.49 -2.36 -29.81
CA SER A 59 3.38 -3.22 -30.23
C SER A 59 2.55 -3.73 -29.04
N LYS A 60 1.32 -4.18 -29.34
CA LYS A 60 0.47 -4.86 -28.34
C LYS A 60 1.11 -6.15 -27.83
N ASP A 61 1.82 -6.89 -28.67
CA ASP A 61 2.49 -8.13 -28.27
C ASP A 61 3.63 -7.87 -27.27
N ASP A 62 4.34 -6.76 -27.43
CA ASP A 62 5.36 -6.35 -26.47
C ASP A 62 4.74 -5.86 -25.16
N LEU A 63 3.60 -5.16 -25.23
CA LEU A 63 2.83 -4.78 -24.04
C LEU A 63 2.47 -6.03 -23.22
N MET A 64 2.00 -7.11 -23.87
CA MET A 64 1.68 -8.37 -23.18
C MET A 64 2.88 -8.94 -22.41
N LYS A 65 4.08 -8.89 -23.01
CA LYS A 65 5.33 -9.33 -22.35
C LYS A 65 5.65 -8.43 -21.14
N CYS A 66 5.44 -7.13 -21.25
CA CYS A 66 5.69 -6.21 -20.15
C CYS A 66 4.72 -6.44 -18.98
N VAL A 67 3.44 -6.67 -19.26
CA VAL A 67 2.45 -6.93 -18.20
C VAL A 67 2.71 -8.26 -17.48
N ALA A 68 3.24 -9.27 -18.17
CA ALA A 68 3.62 -10.54 -17.56
C ALA A 68 4.58 -10.37 -16.37
N ILE A 69 5.47 -9.36 -16.41
CA ILE A 69 6.40 -9.04 -15.31
C ILE A 69 5.64 -8.66 -14.04
N MET A 70 4.60 -7.83 -14.15
CA MET A 70 3.78 -7.42 -13.01
C MET A 70 2.90 -8.56 -12.50
N THR A 71 2.35 -9.37 -13.40
CA THR A 71 1.55 -10.55 -13.04
C THR A 71 2.38 -11.55 -12.24
N GLU A 72 3.58 -11.89 -12.70
CA GLU A 72 4.48 -12.79 -11.99
C GLU A 72 4.85 -12.25 -10.60
N ALA A 73 5.20 -10.97 -10.52
CA ALA A 73 5.52 -10.34 -9.24
C ALA A 73 4.32 -10.32 -8.27
N ARG A 74 3.11 -10.11 -8.77
CA ARG A 74 1.87 -10.19 -7.98
C ARG A 74 1.66 -11.61 -7.46
N GLU A 75 1.83 -12.63 -8.30
CA GLU A 75 1.73 -14.03 -7.86
C GLU A 75 2.75 -14.38 -6.77
N GLN A 76 4.00 -13.95 -6.94
CA GLN A 76 5.06 -14.15 -5.94
C GLN A 76 4.71 -13.45 -4.62
N ALA A 77 4.20 -12.22 -4.68
CA ALA A 77 3.78 -11.46 -3.50
C ALA A 77 2.57 -12.11 -2.80
N MET A 78 1.59 -12.62 -3.54
CA MET A 78 0.44 -13.32 -2.94
C MET A 78 0.89 -14.61 -2.24
N ARG A 79 1.85 -15.35 -2.82
CA ARG A 79 2.42 -16.56 -2.19
C ARG A 79 3.17 -16.23 -0.89
N SER A 80 3.85 -15.09 -0.82
CA SER A 80 4.68 -14.72 0.34
C SER A 80 3.89 -14.15 1.53
N VAL A 81 2.73 -13.51 1.30
CA VAL A 81 1.93 -12.90 2.38
C VAL A 81 1.04 -13.92 3.09
N ASP A 82 0.49 -14.87 2.36
CA ASP A 82 -0.55 -15.78 2.87
C ASP A 82 -0.03 -17.17 3.24
N GLY A 83 1.26 -17.47 3.02
CA GLY A 83 1.82 -18.81 3.23
C GLY A 83 1.07 -19.92 2.47
N GLY A 84 0.35 -19.56 1.40
CA GLY A 84 -0.51 -20.46 0.63
C GLY A 84 -1.94 -20.66 1.14
N LYS A 85 -2.39 -19.98 2.21
CA LYS A 85 -3.80 -20.02 2.66
C LYS A 85 -4.60 -18.89 2.04
N GLU A 86 -5.73 -19.18 1.40
CA GLU A 86 -6.65 -18.17 0.88
C GLU A 86 -6.91 -17.08 1.93
N SER A 87 -6.53 -15.83 1.62
CA SER A 87 -6.76 -14.70 2.52
C SER A 87 -8.26 -14.59 2.84
N PRO A 88 -8.66 -14.43 4.12
CA PRO A 88 -10.07 -14.27 4.50
C PRO A 88 -10.68 -12.95 4.00
N HIS A 89 -9.83 -12.01 3.57
CA HIS A 89 -10.24 -10.82 2.83
C HIS A 89 -10.22 -11.19 1.34
N GLY A 90 -11.39 -11.15 0.68
CA GLY A 90 -11.63 -11.70 -0.64
C GLY A 90 -10.54 -11.40 -1.68
N LYS A 91 -10.46 -12.27 -2.69
CA LYS A 91 -9.43 -12.23 -3.75
C LYS A 91 -9.18 -10.78 -4.18
N PRO A 92 -7.94 -10.29 -4.11
CA PRO A 92 -7.64 -8.92 -4.53
C PRO A 92 -8.18 -8.72 -5.95
N PRO A 93 -8.76 -7.56 -6.27
CA PRO A 93 -9.43 -7.33 -7.55
C PRO A 93 -8.54 -7.81 -8.69
N LEU A 94 -9.11 -8.61 -9.58
CA LEU A 94 -8.40 -9.10 -10.75
C LEU A 94 -7.90 -7.85 -11.50
N ALA A 95 -6.59 -7.81 -11.78
CA ALA A 95 -6.09 -6.78 -12.67
C ALA A 95 -6.78 -6.98 -14.03
N PRO A 96 -7.05 -5.90 -14.79
CA PRO A 96 -7.56 -6.03 -16.16
C PRO A 96 -6.71 -7.03 -16.94
N ASP A 97 -7.32 -7.93 -17.71
CA ASP A 97 -6.56 -8.82 -18.58
C ASP A 97 -5.82 -7.92 -19.59
N PRO A 98 -4.49 -8.04 -19.73
CA PRO A 98 -3.76 -7.23 -20.70
C PRO A 98 -4.26 -7.41 -22.14
N LYS A 99 -5.00 -8.48 -22.46
CA LYS A 99 -5.71 -8.66 -23.73
C LYS A 99 -6.80 -7.61 -23.96
N ASP A 100 -7.44 -7.15 -22.89
CA ASP A 100 -8.52 -6.16 -22.91
C ASP A 100 -7.99 -4.72 -23.03
N ILE A 101 -6.66 -4.53 -22.95
CA ILE A 101 -6.03 -3.24 -23.15
C ILE A 101 -5.98 -2.93 -24.66
N GLU A 102 -6.61 -1.83 -25.03
CA GLU A 102 -6.45 -1.24 -26.36
C GLU A 102 -5.09 -0.55 -26.44
N TRP A 103 -4.24 -1.03 -27.36
CA TRP A 103 -2.89 -0.49 -27.52
C TRP A 103 -2.93 0.77 -28.38
N SER A 104 -2.39 1.86 -27.85
CA SER A 104 -2.02 3.04 -28.63
C SER A 104 -0.73 3.67 -28.08
N PRO A 105 -0.01 4.48 -28.89
CA PRO A 105 1.13 5.26 -28.40
C PRO A 105 0.77 6.18 -27.23
N GLU A 106 -0.42 6.76 -27.22
CA GLU A 106 -0.91 7.62 -26.14
C GLU A 106 -1.14 6.81 -24.85
N MET A 107 -1.72 5.60 -24.98
CA MET A 107 -1.86 4.67 -23.86
C MET A 107 -0.50 4.32 -23.26
N LYS A 108 0.51 4.03 -24.09
CA LYS A 108 1.88 3.79 -23.63
C LYS A 108 2.41 4.96 -22.80
N VAL A 109 2.28 6.19 -23.30
CA VAL A 109 2.76 7.40 -22.59
C VAL A 109 2.09 7.52 -21.23
N GLN A 110 0.78 7.28 -21.16
CA GLN A 110 0.03 7.32 -19.91
C GLN A 110 0.47 6.20 -18.94
N MET A 111 0.60 4.95 -19.41
CA MET A 111 1.09 3.83 -18.58
C MET A 111 2.50 4.09 -18.02
N VAL A 112 3.41 4.62 -18.85
CA VAL A 112 4.77 4.97 -18.42
C VAL A 112 4.74 6.05 -17.34
N LYS A 113 3.89 7.08 -17.49
CA LYS A 113 3.72 8.15 -16.50
C LYS A 113 3.17 7.61 -15.17
N ASP A 114 2.13 6.79 -15.23
CA ASP A 114 1.47 6.23 -14.06
C ASP A 114 2.40 5.27 -13.30
N LEU A 115 3.17 4.47 -14.05
CA LEU A 115 4.13 3.55 -13.45
C LEU A 115 5.30 4.29 -12.80
N LYS A 116 5.81 5.37 -13.41
CA LYS A 116 6.82 6.26 -12.79
C LYS A 116 6.32 6.84 -11.47
N LEU A 117 5.08 7.35 -11.44
CA LEU A 117 4.48 7.88 -10.22
C LEU A 117 4.29 6.80 -9.15
N SER A 118 3.85 5.61 -9.56
CA SER A 118 3.64 4.46 -8.67
C SER A 118 4.95 3.97 -8.06
N ILE A 119 6.04 3.90 -8.84
CA ILE A 119 7.38 3.57 -8.34
C ILE A 119 7.82 4.61 -7.31
N LYS A 120 7.74 5.91 -7.65
CA LYS A 120 8.13 7.00 -6.73
C LYS A 120 7.40 6.90 -5.38
N ARG A 121 6.07 6.75 -5.42
CA ARG A 121 5.25 6.61 -4.21
C ARG A 121 5.61 5.36 -3.42
N SER A 122 5.78 4.22 -4.10
CA SER A 122 6.12 2.96 -3.45
C SER A 122 7.50 3.01 -2.80
N GLU A 123 8.47 3.66 -3.41
CA GLU A 123 9.80 3.88 -2.81
C GLU A 123 9.73 4.78 -1.58
N ALA A 124 8.94 5.85 -1.63
CA ALA A 124 8.72 6.73 -0.47
C ALA A 124 8.09 5.95 0.70
N ILE A 125 7.01 5.20 0.42
CA ILE A 125 6.33 4.38 1.43
C ILE A 125 7.29 3.31 1.99
N LYS A 126 8.02 2.58 1.13
CA LYS A 126 9.00 1.57 1.56
C LYS A 126 10.07 2.20 2.44
N GLY A 127 10.61 3.35 2.03
CA GLY A 127 11.62 4.09 2.78
C GLY A 127 11.13 4.51 4.16
N CYS A 128 9.93 5.09 4.24
CA CYS A 128 9.32 5.49 5.51
C CYS A 128 8.99 4.29 6.39
N LEU A 129 8.41 3.23 5.83
CA LEU A 129 8.03 2.03 6.58
C LEU A 129 9.26 1.29 7.13
N GLY A 130 10.35 1.24 6.36
CA GLY A 130 11.61 0.63 6.79
C GLY A 130 12.27 1.39 7.94
N LYS A 131 12.33 2.73 7.85
CA LYS A 131 13.03 3.60 8.82
C LYS A 131 12.24 3.86 10.10
N SER A 132 10.92 3.90 10.03
CA SER A 132 10.08 4.24 11.18
C SER A 132 10.04 3.11 12.19
N ALA A 133 10.06 3.43 13.47
CA ALA A 133 9.85 2.50 14.58
C ALA A 133 8.40 2.49 15.10
N SER A 134 7.59 3.48 14.72
CA SER A 134 6.20 3.65 15.17
C SER A 134 5.29 4.21 14.07
N SER A 135 3.97 4.14 14.30
CA SER A 135 2.98 4.80 13.42
C SER A 135 3.20 6.30 13.31
N ALA A 136 3.63 6.98 14.38
CA ALA A 136 3.82 8.43 14.38
C ALA A 136 5.05 8.85 13.55
N GLU A 137 6.14 8.10 13.64
CA GLU A 137 7.32 8.31 12.80
C GLU A 137 7.02 8.06 11.32
N MET A 138 6.19 7.05 11.03
CA MET A 138 5.72 6.77 9.67
C MET A 138 4.94 7.95 9.09
N ASP A 139 3.97 8.48 9.84
CA ASP A 139 3.16 9.64 9.41
C ASP A 139 4.05 10.87 9.17
N SER A 140 4.98 11.16 10.08
CA SER A 140 5.95 12.26 9.94
C SER A 140 6.85 12.11 8.71
N CYS A 141 7.35 10.89 8.46
CA CYS A 141 8.16 10.61 7.28
C CYS A 141 7.36 10.80 5.98
N MET A 142 6.12 10.30 5.92
CA MET A 142 5.28 10.42 4.73
C MET A 142 4.90 11.87 4.42
N GLN A 143 4.63 12.69 5.44
CA GLN A 143 4.39 14.13 5.28
C GLN A 143 5.62 14.85 4.72
N SER A 144 6.82 14.40 5.11
CA SER A 144 8.08 14.97 4.62
C SER A 144 8.37 14.54 3.18
N ALA A 145 8.05 13.30 2.81
CA ALA A 145 8.23 12.76 1.46
C ALA A 145 7.22 13.28 0.43
N ALA A 146 6.12 13.90 0.89
CA ALA A 146 5.09 14.50 0.03
C ALA A 146 5.36 15.98 -0.34
N LYS A 147 6.38 16.59 0.27
CA LYS A 147 6.86 17.95 -0.05
C LYS A 147 7.88 17.90 -1.19
#